data_AF-A0A811VC73-F1
#
_entry.id   AF-A0A811VC73-F1
#
_cell.length_a   1.000
_cell.length_b   1.000
_cell.length_c   1.000
_cell.angle_alpha   90.00
_cell.angle_beta   90.00
_cell.angle_gamma   90.00
#
_symmetry.space_group_name_H-M   'P 1'
#
loop_
_entity.id
_entity.type
_entity.pdbx_description
1 polymer ?
#
loop_
_entity_poly.entity_id
_entity_poly.type
_entity_poly.pdbx_seq_one_letter_code
_entity_poly.pdbx_strand_id
1 'polypeptide(L)'
;MMTFVGLTLLLLTVFPCAYRVHAECLLHIHGNLPVIMKSDNANRVMYAQESGTVRLNETDEVEVHCLTGIYIQTKLNSVAQTATDGSKQFKCYKGYRLYYRNMNSSIYKDTNVNAVYISCQSPWTPSLYESGTKLPKCNEYMNYAIGIAVPNVQDIISATMCYDLDALALKYVNYVAYRPKYDEVIQLNNSALSKNQLIGDFKTKLGNLNTYFSFMSPTEFNQQFSHLKRTIPLLETYDYDYVSLLQGTPLQEELAEFTHIFNTMWWRNLRIGNWRFYLDALAARSKHISYRVYMGTTGLIRIPDTSSNNITAEVIICRSKSAVWLYCRPYMFGRT
;
A
#
# COMPACT_ATOMS: atom_id res chain seq x y z
N MET A 1 -31.69 85.14 22.98
CA MET A 1 -32.52 83.91 23.00
C MET A 1 -31.82 82.89 22.11
N MET A 2 -31.05 81.95 22.68
CA MET A 2 -31.50 80.56 22.96
C MET A 2 -32.08 79.94 21.69
N THR A 3 -31.56 78.88 21.05
CA THR A 3 -30.83 77.64 21.43
C THR A 3 -30.62 76.91 20.07
N PHE A 4 -29.53 76.24 19.74
CA PHE A 4 -29.22 74.84 20.08
C PHE A 4 -27.88 74.52 19.38
N VAL A 5 -26.84 74.15 20.13
CA VAL A 5 -25.59 73.62 19.57
C VAL A 5 -25.77 72.11 19.42
N GLY A 6 -25.69 71.63 18.18
CA GLY A 6 -25.82 70.21 17.84
C GLY A 6 -24.62 69.41 18.38
N LEU A 7 -24.89 68.55 19.36
CA LEU A 7 -23.96 67.57 19.87
C LEU A 7 -24.05 66.32 18.98
N THR A 8 -23.22 66.22 17.94
CA THR A 8 -23.06 64.97 17.18
C THR A 8 -22.29 63.96 18.03
N LEU A 9 -23.02 63.09 18.73
CA LEU A 9 -22.49 61.89 19.36
C LEU A 9 -22.09 60.89 18.27
N LEU A 10 -20.79 60.79 18.01
CA LEU A 10 -20.23 59.79 17.11
C LEU A 10 -20.16 58.45 17.87
N LEU A 11 -21.24 57.68 17.82
CA LEU A 11 -21.29 56.30 18.30
C LEU A 11 -20.36 55.45 17.42
N LEU A 12 -19.12 55.29 17.87
CA LEU A 12 -18.22 54.22 17.43
C LEU A 12 -18.81 52.88 17.91
N THR A 13 -19.76 52.34 17.15
CA THR A 13 -20.12 50.93 17.25
C THR A 13 -18.95 50.12 16.70
N VAL A 14 -18.05 49.74 17.61
CA VAL A 14 -17.14 48.62 17.41
C VAL A 14 -18.01 47.41 17.09
N PHE A 15 -18.15 47.08 15.80
CA PHE A 15 -18.63 45.77 15.40
C PHE A 15 -17.63 44.77 15.97
N PRO A 16 -17.98 43.93 16.95
CA PRO A 16 -17.15 42.78 17.21
C PRO A 16 -17.32 41.91 15.97
N CYS A 17 -16.27 41.82 15.16
CA CYS A 17 -16.08 40.67 14.30
C CYS A 17 -16.16 39.45 15.22
N ALA A 18 -17.37 38.88 15.32
CA ALA A 18 -17.59 37.60 15.95
C ALA A 18 -16.78 36.62 15.12
N TYR A 19 -15.56 36.35 15.54
CA TYR A 19 -14.85 35.14 15.18
C TYR A 19 -15.78 34.00 15.57
N ARG A 20 -16.57 33.51 14.62
CA ARG A 20 -17.28 32.25 14.76
C ARG A 20 -16.18 31.21 14.90
N VAL A 21 -15.82 30.90 16.13
CA VAL A 21 -15.14 29.66 16.46
C VAL A 21 -16.09 28.57 15.99
N HIS A 22 -15.86 28.08 14.77
CA HIS A 22 -16.58 26.93 14.25
C HIS A 22 -16.14 25.79 15.15
N ALA A 23 -17.02 25.38 16.07
CA ALA A 23 -16.78 24.15 16.77
C ALA A 23 -16.86 23.00 15.75
N GLU A 24 -16.06 21.98 15.96
CA GLU A 24 -15.90 20.84 15.05
C GLU A 24 -15.87 19.58 15.92
N CYS A 25 -16.32 18.47 15.36
CA CYS A 25 -16.06 17.17 15.97
C CYS A 25 -14.71 16.64 15.49
N LEU A 26 -13.93 16.04 16.39
CA LEU A 26 -12.57 15.57 16.13
C LEU A 26 -12.46 14.06 16.33
N LEU A 27 -12.00 13.36 15.30
CA LEU A 27 -11.56 11.96 15.41
C LEU A 27 -10.05 11.93 15.39
N HIS A 28 -9.43 11.65 16.53
CA HIS A 28 -7.99 11.46 16.65
C HIS A 28 -7.64 10.01 16.34
N ILE A 29 -6.77 9.79 15.35
CA ILE A 29 -6.33 8.47 14.91
C ILE A 29 -4.92 8.23 15.47
N HIS A 30 -4.74 7.16 16.22
CA HIS A 30 -3.46 6.84 16.84
C HIS A 30 -3.27 5.33 17.01
N GLY A 31 -2.08 4.79 16.73
CA GLY A 31 -1.82 3.34 16.80
C GLY A 31 -2.70 2.52 15.84
N ASN A 32 -2.21 1.38 15.35
CA ASN A 32 -2.95 0.42 14.50
C ASN A 32 -4.06 1.05 13.64
N LEU A 33 -3.68 1.69 12.54
CA LEU A 33 -4.44 2.80 11.96
C LEU A 33 -5.71 2.30 11.24
N PRO A 34 -6.93 2.74 11.60
CA PRO A 34 -8.16 2.39 10.88
C PRO A 34 -8.22 2.98 9.47
N VAL A 35 -9.05 2.37 8.63
CA VAL A 35 -9.44 2.95 7.34
C VAL A 35 -10.66 3.84 7.56
N ILE A 36 -10.58 5.09 7.14
CA ILE A 36 -11.69 6.04 7.24
C ILE A 36 -12.25 6.31 5.85
N MET A 37 -13.57 6.31 5.75
CA MET A 37 -14.29 6.57 4.51
C MET A 37 -15.27 7.71 4.74
N LYS A 38 -15.30 8.67 3.82
CA LYS A 38 -16.40 9.63 3.71
C LYS A 38 -17.12 9.35 2.41
N SER A 39 -18.43 9.19 2.48
CA SER A 39 -19.29 9.00 1.33
C SER A 39 -20.10 10.28 1.15
N ASP A 40 -19.94 10.95 0.01
CA ASP A 40 -20.91 11.94 -0.49
C ASP A 40 -21.80 11.29 -1.55
N ASN A 41 -22.90 11.95 -1.96
CA ASN A 41 -23.89 11.40 -2.89
C ASN A 41 -23.31 10.97 -4.26
N ALA A 42 -22.08 11.36 -4.61
CA ALA A 42 -21.41 11.01 -5.87
C ALA A 42 -20.04 10.32 -5.71
N ASN A 43 -19.38 10.47 -4.56
CA ASN A 43 -18.00 10.07 -4.32
C ASN A 43 -17.83 9.35 -2.99
N ARG A 44 -17.14 8.20 -3.03
CA ARG A 44 -16.55 7.61 -1.83
C ARG A 44 -15.08 8.02 -1.78
N VAL A 45 -14.67 8.56 -0.64
CA VAL A 45 -13.32 9.05 -0.41
C VAL A 45 -12.72 8.30 0.76
N MET A 46 -11.62 7.63 0.51
CA MET A 46 -10.83 6.98 1.56
C MET A 46 -9.84 7.98 2.11
N TYR A 47 -9.91 8.22 3.41
CA TYR A 47 -8.89 8.93 4.15
C TYR A 47 -7.94 7.88 4.71
N ALA A 48 -6.72 7.91 4.19
CA ALA A 48 -5.52 7.98 5.02
C ALA A 48 -5.42 7.02 6.23
N GLN A 49 -4.60 5.97 6.11
CA GLN A 49 -4.07 5.15 7.20
C GLN A 49 -2.90 5.81 7.94
N GLU A 50 -2.90 7.13 8.18
CA GLU A 50 -1.87 7.81 8.98
C GLU A 50 -2.43 8.36 10.30
N SER A 51 -1.58 8.43 11.33
CA SER A 51 -1.96 9.05 12.61
C SER A 51 -2.26 10.52 12.37
N GLY A 52 -3.42 10.98 12.83
CA GLY A 52 -3.89 12.31 12.47
C GLY A 52 -5.19 12.68 13.15
N THR A 53 -5.79 13.78 12.69
CA THR A 53 -7.09 14.23 13.20
C THR A 53 -8.02 14.48 12.03
N VAL A 54 -9.13 13.76 11.98
CA VAL A 54 -10.23 14.02 11.05
C VAL A 54 -11.19 15.01 11.70
N ARG A 55 -11.43 16.12 11.01
CA ARG A 55 -12.38 17.15 11.43
C ARG A 55 -13.70 16.92 10.72
N LEU A 56 -14.78 16.87 11.50
CA LEU A 56 -16.13 16.68 11.01
C LEU A 56 -16.95 17.93 11.33
N ASN A 57 -17.59 18.48 10.30
CA ASN A 57 -18.54 19.57 10.44
C ASN A 57 -19.86 19.08 11.05
N GLU A 58 -20.68 20.01 11.52
CA GLU A 58 -22.04 19.68 11.96
C GLU A 58 -22.80 19.06 10.79
N THR A 59 -23.29 17.82 10.95
CA THR A 59 -23.90 16.92 9.96
C THR A 59 -22.96 15.98 9.18
N ASP A 60 -21.64 16.13 9.28
CA ASP A 60 -20.72 15.19 8.64
C ASP A 60 -20.82 13.79 9.24
N GLU A 61 -20.68 12.80 8.37
CA GLU A 61 -20.69 11.39 8.70
C GLU A 61 -19.53 10.67 8.00
N VAL A 62 -18.86 9.78 8.74
CA VAL A 62 -17.73 8.99 8.25
C VAL A 62 -17.82 7.56 8.75
N GLU A 63 -17.32 6.65 7.94
CA GLU A 63 -17.21 5.23 8.24
C GLU A 63 -15.77 4.93 8.66
N VAL A 64 -15.59 4.07 9.66
CA VAL A 64 -14.31 3.69 10.23
C VAL A 64 -14.24 2.18 10.24
N HIS A 65 -13.21 1.60 9.63
CA HIS A 65 -13.05 0.16 9.46
C HIS A 65 -11.74 -0.34 10.08
N CYS A 66 -11.76 -1.55 10.64
CA CYS A 66 -10.65 -2.32 11.21
C CYS A 66 -10.88 -3.83 10.97
N LEU A 67 -9.81 -4.62 10.90
CA LEU A 67 -9.93 -6.09 10.73
C LEU A 67 -10.31 -6.82 12.01
N THR A 68 -9.75 -6.41 13.15
CA THR A 68 -9.78 -7.19 14.41
C THR A 68 -10.60 -6.54 15.52
N GLY A 69 -11.23 -5.39 15.25
CA GLY A 69 -12.03 -4.61 16.20
C GLY A 69 -11.58 -3.15 16.31
N ILE A 70 -12.47 -2.29 16.83
CA ILE A 70 -12.24 -0.84 16.98
C ILE A 70 -12.21 -0.49 18.47
N TYR A 71 -11.15 0.20 18.89
CA TYR A 71 -11.08 0.86 20.19
C TYR A 71 -11.52 2.32 20.06
N ILE A 72 -12.47 2.70 20.92
CA ILE A 72 -12.95 4.08 21.04
C ILE A 72 -12.65 4.57 22.45
N GLN A 73 -11.81 5.58 22.56
CA GLN A 73 -11.46 6.21 23.83
C GLN A 73 -11.90 7.67 23.83
N THR A 74 -12.45 8.14 24.95
CA THR A 74 -12.76 9.55 25.17
C THR A 74 -11.81 10.10 26.23
N LYS A 75 -11.59 11.42 26.26
CA LYS A 75 -10.78 12.04 27.34
C LYS A 75 -11.33 11.78 28.75
N LEU A 76 -12.63 11.50 28.85
CA LEU A 76 -13.34 11.27 30.10
C LEU A 76 -13.27 9.82 30.58
N ASN A 77 -13.05 8.86 29.68
CA ASN A 77 -12.99 7.43 29.99
C ASN A 77 -11.57 6.90 29.75
N SER A 78 -10.91 6.47 30.82
CA SER A 78 -9.60 5.80 30.76
C SER A 78 -9.68 4.38 30.17
N VAL A 79 -10.88 3.80 30.09
CA VAL A 79 -11.12 2.46 29.52
C VAL A 79 -11.71 2.60 28.12
N ALA A 80 -10.98 2.12 27.11
CA ALA A 80 -11.44 2.10 25.74
C ALA A 80 -12.66 1.17 25.61
N GLN A 81 -13.72 1.65 24.96
CA GLN A 81 -14.84 0.79 24.59
C GLN A 81 -14.38 -0.05 23.39
N THR A 82 -14.30 -1.37 23.60
CA THR A 82 -13.98 -2.32 22.53
C THR A 82 -15.25 -2.70 21.80
N ALA A 83 -15.29 -2.40 20.51
CA ALA A 83 -16.27 -2.98 19.63
C ALA A 83 -15.65 -4.15 18.87
N THR A 84 -16.26 -5.33 19.00
CA THR A 84 -15.88 -6.54 18.25
C THR A 84 -16.28 -6.48 16.79
N ASP A 85 -17.17 -5.56 16.40
CA ASP A 85 -17.41 -5.30 14.98
C ASP A 85 -16.25 -4.47 14.40
N GLY A 86 -15.72 -4.92 13.27
CA GLY A 86 -14.62 -4.25 12.57
C GLY A 86 -15.05 -2.98 11.83
N SER A 87 -16.26 -2.45 12.04
CA SER A 87 -16.75 -1.28 11.28
C SER A 87 -17.77 -0.46 12.05
N LYS A 88 -17.53 0.84 12.16
CA LYS A 88 -18.40 1.82 12.81
C LYS A 88 -18.71 2.98 11.89
N GLN A 89 -19.86 3.61 12.11
CA GLN A 89 -20.20 4.88 11.50
C GLN A 89 -20.22 5.97 12.57
N PHE A 90 -19.49 7.04 12.34
CA PHE A 90 -19.39 8.21 13.22
C PHE A 90 -20.09 9.40 12.59
N LYS A 91 -20.86 10.14 13.40
CA LYS A 91 -21.61 11.30 12.97
C LYS A 91 -21.41 12.45 13.95
N CYS A 92 -21.12 13.63 13.42
CA CYS A 92 -21.13 14.87 14.20
C CYS A 92 -22.54 15.49 14.12
N TYR A 93 -23.18 15.68 15.26
CA TYR A 93 -24.56 16.19 15.30
C TYR A 93 -24.76 17.21 16.42
N LYS A 94 -25.79 18.07 16.25
CA LYS A 94 -26.26 19.18 17.10
C LYS A 94 -25.43 19.46 18.35
N GLY A 95 -24.80 20.63 18.37
CA GLY A 95 -23.95 21.05 19.49
C GLY A 95 -22.58 20.36 19.50
N TYR A 96 -22.12 19.90 18.32
CA TYR A 96 -20.81 19.30 18.07
C TYR A 96 -20.53 18.07 18.93
N ARG A 97 -21.54 17.22 19.13
CA ARG A 97 -21.38 15.94 19.81
C ARG A 97 -21.13 14.83 18.81
N LEU A 98 -20.23 13.92 19.18
CA LEU A 98 -19.94 12.73 18.41
C LEU A 98 -20.88 11.60 18.79
N TYR A 99 -21.48 11.03 17.76
CA TYR A 99 -22.31 9.84 17.83
C TYR A 99 -21.65 8.72 17.04
N TYR A 100 -21.77 7.49 17.49
CA TYR A 100 -21.31 6.34 16.71
C TYR A 100 -22.34 5.20 16.71
N ARG A 101 -22.34 4.40 15.65
CA ARG A 101 -23.15 3.18 15.55
C ARG A 101 -22.40 2.05 14.87
N ASN A 102 -22.88 0.84 15.10
CA ASN A 102 -22.50 -0.33 14.32
C ASN A 102 -23.09 -0.18 12.92
N MET A 103 -22.40 -0.66 11.88
CA MET A 103 -22.92 -0.59 10.50
C MET A 103 -24.29 -1.26 10.32
N ASN A 104 -24.56 -2.32 11.09
CA ASN A 104 -25.82 -3.06 11.02
C ASN A 104 -26.90 -2.52 11.99
N SER A 105 -26.63 -1.41 12.68
CA SER A 105 -27.54 -0.81 13.65
C SER A 105 -28.08 0.50 13.09
N SER A 106 -29.37 0.79 13.33
CA SER A 106 -29.94 2.12 13.08
C SER A 106 -29.70 3.09 14.25
N ILE A 107 -29.35 2.57 15.43
CA ILE A 107 -29.26 3.31 16.69
C ILE A 107 -27.85 3.84 16.89
N TYR A 108 -27.73 5.16 17.07
CA TYR A 108 -26.49 5.83 17.46
C TYR A 108 -26.35 5.91 18.97
N LYS A 109 -25.12 5.72 19.45
CA LYS A 109 -24.68 5.96 20.82
C LYS A 109 -24.04 7.34 20.92
N ASP A 110 -24.45 8.13 21.90
CA ASP A 110 -23.83 9.43 22.22
C ASP A 110 -22.52 9.20 22.99
N THR A 111 -21.43 9.82 22.55
CA THR A 111 -20.14 9.79 23.26
C THR A 111 -20.06 10.85 24.37
N ASN A 112 -21.01 11.78 24.42
CA ASN A 112 -21.06 12.97 25.27
C ASN A 112 -19.87 13.93 25.10
N VAL A 113 -19.05 13.75 24.05
CA VAL A 113 -17.87 14.57 23.77
C VAL A 113 -17.83 14.97 22.30
N ASN A 114 -17.06 16.01 21.99
CA ASN A 114 -16.79 16.44 20.62
C ASN A 114 -15.50 15.83 20.04
N ALA A 115 -14.72 15.11 20.85
CA ALA A 115 -13.45 14.53 20.44
C ALA A 115 -13.26 13.10 20.97
N VAL A 116 -12.90 12.18 20.10
CA VAL A 116 -12.61 10.77 20.45
C VAL A 116 -11.29 10.32 19.84
N TYR A 117 -10.66 9.34 20.47
CA TYR A 117 -9.48 8.66 19.98
C TYR A 117 -9.85 7.28 19.47
N ILE A 118 -9.39 6.95 18.27
CA ILE A 118 -9.74 5.73 17.55
C ILE A 118 -8.46 4.98 17.18
N SER A 119 -8.48 3.66 17.37
CA SER A 119 -7.43 2.75 16.93
C SER A 119 -8.01 1.37 16.62
N CYS A 120 -7.35 0.59 15.77
CA CYS A 120 -7.65 -0.82 15.59
C CYS A 120 -7.03 -1.67 16.68
N GLN A 121 -7.65 -2.81 16.97
CA GLN A 121 -7.10 -3.75 17.94
C GLN A 121 -5.76 -4.35 17.52
N SER A 122 -5.56 -4.52 16.22
CA SER A 122 -4.33 -5.06 15.63
C SER A 122 -3.96 -4.27 14.38
N PRO A 123 -2.67 -4.24 14.00
CA PRO A 123 -2.25 -3.60 12.77
C PRO A 123 -2.83 -4.33 11.54
N TRP A 124 -2.91 -3.61 10.43
CA TRP A 124 -3.29 -4.17 9.15
C TRP A 124 -2.11 -4.93 8.55
N THR A 125 -2.12 -6.26 8.67
CA THR A 125 -1.10 -7.10 8.04
C THR A 125 -1.62 -7.64 6.70
N PRO A 126 -0.89 -7.46 5.59
CA PRO A 126 -1.23 -8.10 4.33
C PRO A 126 -1.27 -9.62 4.48
N SER A 127 -2.15 -10.27 3.74
CA SER A 127 -2.23 -11.74 3.65
C SER A 127 -2.05 -12.19 2.22
N LEU A 128 -1.56 -13.41 2.04
CA LEU A 128 -1.53 -14.07 0.74
C LEU A 128 -2.87 -14.76 0.45
N TYR A 129 -3.31 -14.61 -0.78
CA TYR A 129 -4.49 -15.24 -1.34
C TYR A 129 -4.13 -15.94 -2.65
N GLU A 130 -4.73 -17.09 -2.88
CA GLU A 130 -4.89 -17.63 -4.23
C GLU A 130 -5.87 -16.77 -5.00
N SER A 131 -5.48 -16.36 -6.21
CA SER A 131 -6.29 -15.58 -7.13
C SER A 131 -7.07 -16.54 -8.05
N GLY A 132 -8.39 -16.41 -8.06
CA GLY A 132 -9.27 -17.03 -9.04
C GLY A 132 -9.13 -16.43 -10.43
N THR A 133 -8.71 -15.17 -10.50
CA THR A 133 -8.38 -14.49 -11.76
C THR A 133 -7.02 -14.96 -12.28
N LYS A 134 -6.99 -15.44 -13.54
CA LYS A 134 -5.75 -15.82 -14.23
C LYS A 134 -4.95 -14.59 -14.63
N LEU A 135 -3.69 -14.54 -14.21
CA LEU A 135 -2.78 -13.45 -14.56
C LEU A 135 -2.23 -13.63 -15.99
N PRO A 136 -1.89 -12.53 -16.69
CA PRO A 136 -1.37 -12.61 -18.05
C PRO A 136 -0.09 -13.47 -18.11
N LYS A 137 -0.01 -14.39 -19.09
CA LYS A 137 1.15 -15.28 -19.26
C LYS A 137 1.46 -16.15 -18.02
N CYS A 138 0.44 -16.49 -17.22
CA CYS A 138 0.56 -17.35 -16.04
C CYS A 138 -0.37 -18.57 -16.11
N ASN A 139 -0.42 -19.22 -17.27
CA ASN A 139 -1.37 -20.33 -17.50
C ASN A 139 -0.92 -21.65 -16.90
N GLU A 140 0.39 -21.84 -16.75
CA GLU A 140 1.04 -23.08 -16.30
C GLU A 140 1.45 -23.03 -14.82
N TYR A 141 1.20 -21.91 -14.15
CA TYR A 141 1.72 -21.61 -12.82
C TYR A 141 0.61 -21.06 -11.91
N MET A 142 0.91 -20.97 -10.61
CA MET A 142 -0.04 -20.48 -9.63
C MET A 142 -0.16 -18.95 -9.68
N ASN A 143 -1.38 -18.49 -9.44
CA ASN A 143 -1.73 -17.08 -9.47
C ASN A 143 -2.04 -16.65 -8.03
N TYR A 144 -1.23 -15.73 -7.49
CA TYR A 144 -1.42 -15.23 -6.14
C TYR A 144 -1.67 -13.73 -6.12
N ALA A 145 -2.35 -13.27 -5.08
CA ALA A 145 -2.53 -11.88 -4.74
C ALA A 145 -2.14 -11.67 -3.27
N ILE A 146 -1.45 -10.57 -2.98
CA ILE A 146 -1.16 -10.14 -1.61
C ILE A 146 -1.82 -8.80 -1.40
N GLY A 147 -2.47 -8.67 -0.25
CA GLY A 147 -3.02 -7.40 0.18
C GLY A 147 -3.97 -7.56 1.35
N ILE A 148 -4.91 -6.64 1.44
CA ILE A 148 -5.76 -6.46 2.60
C ILE A 148 -7.23 -6.51 2.17
N ALA A 149 -7.98 -7.46 2.73
CA ALA A 149 -9.42 -7.55 2.54
C ALA A 149 -10.12 -6.61 3.54
N VAL A 150 -10.52 -5.41 3.10
CA VAL A 150 -11.18 -4.40 3.95
C VAL A 150 -12.69 -4.66 3.99
N PRO A 151 -13.29 -4.95 5.16
CA PRO A 151 -14.73 -5.18 5.25
C PRO A 151 -15.54 -3.98 4.75
N ASN A 152 -16.53 -4.21 3.87
CA ASN A 152 -17.47 -3.20 3.35
C ASN A 152 -16.85 -2.03 2.57
N VAL A 153 -15.58 -2.12 2.18
CA VAL A 153 -14.90 -1.11 1.35
C VAL A 153 -14.59 -1.73 -0.01
N GLN A 154 -13.44 -2.37 -0.15
CA GLN A 154 -12.96 -3.08 -1.32
C GLN A 154 -11.65 -3.76 -0.92
N ASP A 155 -11.32 -4.86 -1.59
CA ASP A 155 -10.01 -5.49 -1.45
C ASP A 155 -8.91 -4.54 -1.95
N ILE A 156 -7.96 -4.23 -1.08
CA ILE A 156 -6.77 -3.45 -1.43
C ILE A 156 -5.69 -4.44 -1.82
N ILE A 157 -5.51 -4.66 -3.13
CA ILE A 157 -4.49 -5.55 -3.66
C ILE A 157 -3.17 -4.79 -3.77
N SER A 158 -2.17 -5.27 -3.03
CA SER A 158 -0.86 -4.67 -2.96
C SER A 158 0.06 -5.15 -4.08
N ALA A 159 0.00 -6.45 -4.37
CA ALA A 159 0.75 -7.10 -5.44
C ALA A 159 -0.01 -8.34 -5.94
N THR A 160 0.22 -8.70 -7.20
CA THR A 160 -0.23 -9.97 -7.80
C THR A 160 0.97 -10.67 -8.39
N MET A 161 1.01 -12.00 -8.40
CA MET A 161 2.20 -12.72 -8.85
C MET A 161 1.89 -14.04 -9.52
N CYS A 162 2.74 -14.37 -10.48
CA CYS A 162 2.81 -15.65 -11.12
C CYS A 162 3.95 -16.46 -10.51
N TYR A 163 3.63 -17.62 -9.94
CA TYR A 163 4.56 -18.37 -9.11
C TYR A 163 4.58 -19.86 -9.46
N ASP A 164 5.78 -20.38 -9.66
CA ASP A 164 6.03 -21.80 -9.92
C ASP A 164 6.32 -22.51 -8.62
N LEU A 165 5.32 -23.27 -8.14
CA LEU A 165 5.43 -24.00 -6.88
C LEU A 165 6.41 -25.17 -6.97
N ASP A 166 6.53 -25.82 -8.14
CA ASP A 166 7.41 -26.97 -8.31
C ASP A 166 8.88 -26.55 -8.22
N ALA A 167 9.21 -25.39 -8.79
CA ALA A 167 10.56 -24.83 -8.74
C ALA A 167 10.78 -23.86 -7.56
N LEU A 168 9.75 -23.57 -6.76
CA LEU A 168 9.73 -22.49 -5.76
C LEU A 168 10.33 -21.19 -6.31
N ALA A 169 9.86 -20.78 -7.49
CA ALA A 169 10.43 -19.67 -8.25
C ALA A 169 9.38 -18.64 -8.69
N LEU A 170 9.67 -17.36 -8.42
CA LEU A 170 8.87 -16.25 -8.92
C LEU A 170 9.10 -16.08 -10.44
N LYS A 171 8.03 -16.24 -11.24
CA LYS A 171 8.07 -15.90 -12.67
C LYS A 171 7.97 -14.39 -12.84
N TYR A 172 6.97 -13.78 -12.23
CA TYR A 172 6.89 -12.32 -12.09
C TYR A 172 5.95 -11.90 -10.96
N VAL A 173 6.18 -10.69 -10.45
CA VAL A 173 5.28 -9.91 -9.60
C VAL A 173 4.79 -8.68 -10.37
N ASN A 174 3.54 -8.31 -10.12
CA ASN A 174 2.86 -7.17 -10.70
C ASN A 174 2.37 -6.25 -9.59
N TYR A 175 2.78 -4.98 -9.65
CA TYR A 175 2.46 -3.97 -8.65
C TYR A 175 2.38 -2.57 -9.25
N VAL A 176 1.90 -1.60 -8.47
CA VAL A 176 1.84 -0.19 -8.87
C VAL A 176 3.05 0.55 -8.30
N ALA A 177 3.84 1.20 -9.15
CA ALA A 177 5.14 1.79 -8.79
C ALA A 177 5.05 2.93 -7.76
N TYR A 178 3.96 3.69 -7.77
CA TYR A 178 3.66 4.72 -6.79
C TYR A 178 2.25 4.52 -6.29
N ARG A 179 2.14 4.32 -4.98
CA ARG A 179 0.89 4.51 -4.26
C ARG A 179 1.00 5.86 -3.55
N PRO A 180 -0.05 6.70 -3.63
CA PRO A 180 -0.17 7.86 -2.76
C PRO A 180 0.19 7.45 -1.34
N LYS A 181 1.01 8.27 -0.67
CA LYS A 181 1.17 8.10 0.76
C LYS A 181 -0.18 8.39 1.40
N TYR A 182 -0.40 7.76 2.55
CA TYR A 182 -1.67 7.78 3.25
C TYR A 182 -2.00 9.15 3.86
N ASP A 183 -1.33 10.24 3.51
CA ASP A 183 -1.70 11.62 3.87
C ASP A 183 -2.51 12.33 2.76
N GLU A 184 -2.68 11.70 1.59
CA GLU A 184 -3.43 12.23 0.47
C GLU A 184 -4.91 11.79 0.49
N VAL A 185 -5.83 12.69 0.14
CA VAL A 185 -7.26 12.39 0.00
C VAL A 185 -7.48 11.50 -1.23
N ILE A 186 -7.79 10.22 -1.02
CA ILE A 186 -7.94 9.25 -2.11
C ILE A 186 -9.41 9.20 -2.55
N GLN A 187 -9.72 9.80 -3.68
CA GLN A 187 -11.03 9.61 -4.32
C GLN A 187 -11.12 8.17 -4.86
N LEU A 188 -11.95 7.32 -4.24
CA LEU A 188 -12.13 5.93 -4.65
C LEU A 188 -12.93 5.76 -5.95
N ASN A 189 -13.30 6.85 -6.63
CA ASN A 189 -13.88 6.77 -7.98
C ASN A 189 -12.85 7.11 -9.07
N ASN A 190 -11.76 7.83 -8.72
CA ASN A 190 -10.83 8.43 -9.69
C ASN A 190 -9.33 8.15 -9.43
N SER A 191 -8.97 7.59 -8.27
CA SER A 191 -7.57 7.35 -7.88
C SER A 191 -6.95 6.08 -8.49
N ALA A 192 -5.63 6.00 -8.51
CA ALA A 192 -4.91 4.77 -8.85
C ALA A 192 -5.31 3.57 -7.94
N LEU A 193 -5.71 3.84 -6.70
CA LEU A 193 -6.21 2.84 -5.74
C LEU A 193 -7.65 2.40 -6.06
N SER A 194 -8.50 3.30 -6.56
CA SER A 194 -9.90 2.98 -6.92
C SER A 194 -10.10 1.95 -8.00
N LYS A 195 -9.18 1.89 -8.97
CA LYS A 195 -9.43 1.18 -10.22
C LYS A 195 -9.08 -0.31 -10.17
N ASN A 196 -8.71 -0.88 -9.01
CA ASN A 196 -8.03 -2.18 -8.95
C ASN A 196 -7.01 -2.24 -10.09
N GLN A 197 -6.00 -1.38 -10.00
CA GLN A 197 -4.98 -1.27 -11.05
C GLN A 197 -4.21 -2.56 -11.27
N LEU A 198 -4.38 -3.58 -10.44
CA LEU A 198 -3.80 -4.90 -10.61
C LEU A 198 -4.87 -5.89 -11.05
N ILE A 199 -4.50 -6.77 -11.97
CA ILE A 199 -5.34 -7.90 -12.40
C ILE A 199 -5.17 -8.97 -11.32
N GLY A 200 -6.23 -9.34 -10.62
CA GLY A 200 -6.20 -10.35 -9.54
C GLY A 200 -7.39 -10.18 -8.59
N ASP A 201 -7.67 -11.21 -7.79
CA ASP A 201 -8.71 -11.20 -6.75
C ASP A 201 -8.29 -12.00 -5.52
N PHE A 202 -9.07 -11.90 -4.44
CA PHE A 202 -8.90 -12.70 -3.23
C PHE A 202 -9.91 -13.85 -3.19
N LYS A 203 -9.57 -15.00 -3.78
CA LYS A 203 -10.45 -16.18 -3.79
C LYS A 203 -10.29 -17.03 -2.53
N THR A 204 -9.06 -17.40 -2.20
CA THR A 204 -8.79 -18.30 -1.06
C THR A 204 -7.63 -17.78 -0.24
N LYS A 205 -7.85 -17.52 1.04
CA LYS A 205 -6.82 -17.05 1.97
C LYS A 205 -5.88 -18.20 2.32
N LEU A 206 -4.58 -18.03 2.08
CA LEU A 206 -3.56 -19.06 2.31
C LEU A 206 -2.67 -18.77 3.53
N GLY A 207 -2.56 -17.49 3.93
CA GLY A 207 -1.64 -17.08 4.99
C GLY A 207 -0.25 -16.78 4.44
N ASN A 208 0.77 -17.57 4.82
CA ASN A 208 2.15 -17.41 4.36
C ASN A 208 2.69 -18.74 3.79
N LEU A 209 3.36 -18.71 2.62
CA LEU A 209 3.84 -19.93 1.94
C LEU A 209 4.95 -20.64 2.73
N ASN A 210 5.73 -19.91 3.52
CA ASN A 210 6.78 -20.49 4.36
C ASN A 210 6.26 -21.50 5.41
N THR A 211 4.95 -21.52 5.65
CA THR A 211 4.29 -22.51 6.52
C THR A 211 4.21 -23.89 5.85
N TYR A 212 4.22 -23.93 4.51
CA TYR A 212 4.04 -25.14 3.72
C TYR A 212 5.31 -25.55 2.95
N PHE A 213 6.16 -24.59 2.59
CA PHE A 213 7.36 -24.81 1.79
C PHE A 213 8.60 -24.24 2.49
N SER A 214 9.72 -24.95 2.34
CA SER A 214 11.02 -24.48 2.84
C SER A 214 11.70 -23.62 1.77
N PHE A 215 11.70 -22.30 1.99
CA PHE A 215 12.39 -21.36 1.12
C PHE A 215 13.86 -21.24 1.50
N MET A 216 14.72 -21.13 0.49
CA MET A 216 16.15 -20.86 0.70
C MET A 216 16.33 -19.50 1.37
N SER A 217 17.18 -19.44 2.38
CA SER A 217 17.62 -18.18 3.00
C SER A 217 18.86 -17.61 2.29
N PRO A 218 19.13 -16.29 2.40
CA PRO A 218 20.37 -15.71 1.88
C PRO A 218 21.63 -16.37 2.46
N THR A 219 21.59 -16.80 3.73
CA THR A 219 22.71 -17.48 4.39
C THR A 219 22.97 -18.86 3.77
N GLU A 220 21.91 -19.64 3.57
CA GLU A 220 22.01 -20.95 2.91
C GLU A 220 22.50 -20.82 1.47
N PHE A 221 21.98 -19.84 0.72
CA PHE A 221 22.47 -19.54 -0.63
C PHE A 221 23.97 -19.26 -0.62
N ASN A 222 24.46 -18.39 0.27
CA ASN A 222 25.87 -18.04 0.33
C ASN A 222 26.77 -19.24 0.64
N GLN A 223 26.32 -20.14 1.53
CA GLN A 223 27.04 -21.37 1.84
C GLN A 223 27.11 -22.31 0.62
N GLN A 224 25.98 -22.55 -0.04
CA GLN A 224 25.93 -23.41 -1.23
C GLN A 224 26.71 -22.81 -2.40
N PHE A 225 26.57 -21.50 -2.63
CA PHE A 225 27.27 -20.80 -3.71
C PHE A 225 28.79 -20.79 -3.48
N SER A 226 29.25 -20.62 -2.24
CA SER A 226 30.66 -20.73 -1.89
C SER A 226 31.24 -22.11 -2.18
N HIS A 227 30.45 -23.17 -1.99
CA HIS A 227 30.85 -24.52 -2.37
C HIS A 227 30.96 -24.65 -3.89
N LEU A 228 29.98 -24.14 -4.64
CA LEU A 228 29.97 -24.17 -6.11
C LEU A 228 31.16 -23.38 -6.72
N LYS A 229 31.55 -22.25 -6.13
CA LYS A 229 32.72 -21.48 -6.56
C LYS A 229 34.01 -22.32 -6.55
N ARG A 230 34.16 -23.24 -5.59
CA ARG A 230 35.33 -24.14 -5.51
C ARG A 230 35.38 -25.16 -6.65
N THR A 231 34.22 -25.54 -7.19
CA THR A 231 34.09 -26.54 -8.25
C THR A 231 34.08 -25.90 -9.64
N ILE A 232 33.61 -24.66 -9.76
CA ILE A 232 33.46 -23.95 -11.03
C ILE A 232 34.22 -22.61 -10.94
N PRO A 233 35.50 -22.55 -11.36
CA PRO A 233 36.34 -21.36 -11.23
C PRO A 233 35.77 -20.11 -11.90
N LEU A 234 34.99 -20.26 -12.98
CA LEU A 234 34.29 -19.14 -13.64
C LEU A 234 33.33 -18.39 -12.70
N LEU A 235 32.81 -19.04 -11.66
CA LEU A 235 31.94 -18.40 -10.67
C LEU A 235 32.71 -17.57 -9.63
N GLU A 236 34.03 -17.69 -9.55
CA GLU A 236 34.83 -16.79 -8.70
C GLU A 236 34.87 -15.36 -9.25
N THR A 237 34.77 -15.21 -10.58
CA THR A 237 34.78 -13.91 -11.25
C THR A 237 33.49 -13.11 -11.06
N TYR A 238 32.40 -13.78 -10.70
CA TYR A 238 31.08 -13.16 -10.62
C TYR A 238 30.47 -13.31 -9.22
N ASP A 239 30.20 -12.18 -8.59
CA ASP A 239 29.49 -12.17 -7.31
C ASP A 239 27.98 -12.15 -7.52
N TYR A 240 27.33 -13.11 -6.86
CA TYR A 240 25.89 -13.22 -6.85
C TYR A 240 25.34 -13.00 -5.44
N ASP A 241 24.23 -12.29 -5.35
CA ASP A 241 23.45 -12.12 -4.12
C ASP A 241 22.12 -12.88 -4.26
N TYR A 242 21.55 -13.34 -3.15
CA TYR A 242 20.20 -13.90 -3.11
C TYR A 242 19.29 -13.02 -2.25
N VAL A 243 18.51 -12.17 -2.92
CA VAL A 243 17.73 -11.10 -2.29
C VAL A 243 16.48 -10.78 -3.11
N SER A 244 15.52 -10.09 -2.49
CA SER A 244 14.23 -9.74 -3.10
C SER A 244 14.37 -8.99 -4.41
N LEU A 245 13.46 -9.24 -5.35
CA LEU A 245 13.28 -8.42 -6.56
C LEU A 245 12.74 -7.01 -6.23
N LEU A 246 11.93 -6.88 -5.19
CA LEU A 246 11.26 -5.64 -4.78
C LEU A 246 12.20 -4.70 -4.01
N GLN A 247 13.29 -4.23 -4.63
CA GLN A 247 14.35 -3.49 -3.92
C GLN A 247 14.04 -1.99 -3.78
N GLY A 248 14.14 -1.46 -2.56
CA GLY A 248 14.02 -0.02 -2.27
C GLY A 248 12.70 0.59 -2.74
N THR A 249 11.65 -0.23 -2.81
CA THR A 249 10.27 0.20 -3.07
C THR A 249 9.52 0.27 -1.74
N PRO A 250 8.51 1.16 -1.58
CA PRO A 250 7.64 1.13 -0.40
C PRO A 250 6.98 -0.24 -0.20
N LEU A 251 6.76 -0.96 -1.30
CA LEU A 251 6.22 -2.32 -1.30
C LEU A 251 7.14 -3.33 -0.60
N GLN A 252 8.46 -3.08 -0.55
CA GLN A 252 9.40 -3.95 0.14
C GLN A 252 9.11 -4.00 1.64
N GLU A 253 8.83 -2.84 2.24
CA GLU A 253 8.52 -2.71 3.66
C GLU A 253 7.12 -3.27 3.94
N GLU A 254 6.14 -2.94 3.10
CA GLU A 254 4.78 -3.46 3.19
C GLU A 254 4.72 -4.99 3.13
N LEU A 255 5.54 -5.61 2.28
CA LEU A 255 5.55 -7.05 2.02
C LEU A 255 6.74 -7.79 2.65
N ALA A 256 7.35 -7.21 3.69
CA ALA A 256 8.56 -7.76 4.30
C ALA A 256 8.39 -9.22 4.79
N GLU A 257 7.22 -9.56 5.33
CA GLU A 257 6.89 -10.93 5.79
C GLU A 257 6.87 -11.97 4.65
N PHE A 258 6.71 -11.51 3.41
CA PHE A 258 6.67 -12.31 2.19
C PHE A 258 7.97 -12.25 1.39
N THR A 259 9.05 -11.68 1.94
CA THR A 259 10.34 -11.46 1.26
C THR A 259 10.87 -12.74 0.60
N HIS A 260 10.71 -13.90 1.25
CA HIS A 260 11.17 -15.18 0.74
C HIS A 260 10.55 -15.57 -0.61
N ILE A 261 9.31 -15.14 -0.89
CA ILE A 261 8.62 -15.38 -2.18
C ILE A 261 9.28 -14.56 -3.32
N PHE A 262 9.82 -13.40 -2.98
CA PHE A 262 10.39 -12.46 -3.94
C PHE A 262 11.91 -12.60 -4.11
N ASN A 263 12.56 -13.40 -3.26
CA ASN A 263 14.00 -13.61 -3.34
C ASN A 263 14.38 -14.30 -4.64
N THR A 264 15.41 -13.76 -5.29
CA THR A 264 16.00 -14.37 -6.47
C THR A 264 17.51 -14.21 -6.42
N MET A 265 18.20 -15.04 -7.20
CA MET A 265 19.61 -14.86 -7.49
C MET A 265 19.81 -13.63 -8.39
N TRP A 266 20.77 -12.80 -8.01
CA TRP A 266 21.14 -11.56 -8.67
C TRP A 266 22.62 -11.56 -8.97
N TRP A 267 23.03 -11.13 -10.17
CA TRP A 267 24.40 -10.65 -10.33
C TRP A 267 24.54 -9.32 -9.58
N ARG A 268 25.48 -9.26 -8.63
CA ARG A 268 25.60 -8.15 -7.67
C ARG A 268 25.77 -6.80 -8.37
N ASN A 269 26.61 -6.72 -9.40
CA ASN A 269 26.86 -5.46 -10.13
C ASN A 269 25.63 -4.96 -10.89
N LEU A 270 24.83 -5.87 -11.46
CA LEU A 270 23.55 -5.50 -12.07
C LEU A 270 22.62 -4.91 -11.00
N ARG A 271 22.52 -5.59 -9.85
CA ARG A 271 21.62 -5.25 -8.75
C ARG A 271 21.91 -3.88 -8.15
N ILE A 272 23.16 -3.64 -7.75
CA ILE A 272 23.55 -2.39 -7.08
C ILE A 272 23.82 -1.24 -8.07
N GLY A 273 24.04 -1.56 -9.34
CA GLY A 273 24.29 -0.60 -10.41
C GLY A 273 23.02 -0.29 -11.21
N ASN A 274 23.00 -0.72 -12.48
CA ASN A 274 21.97 -0.35 -13.45
C ASN A 274 20.54 -0.59 -12.96
N TRP A 275 20.31 -1.69 -12.23
CA TRP A 275 18.98 -1.99 -11.70
C TRP A 275 18.55 -0.99 -10.64
N ARG A 276 19.45 -0.62 -9.72
CA ARG A 276 19.19 0.39 -8.70
C ARG A 276 18.84 1.74 -9.32
N PHE A 277 19.64 2.20 -10.28
CA PHE A 277 19.37 3.45 -11.01
C PHE A 277 18.00 3.44 -11.71
N TYR A 278 17.62 2.30 -12.31
CA TYR A 278 16.32 2.15 -12.93
C TYR A 278 15.18 2.30 -11.92
N LEU A 279 15.27 1.63 -10.77
CA LEU A 279 14.25 1.69 -9.73
C LEU A 279 14.10 3.11 -9.15
N ASP A 280 15.22 3.81 -8.95
CA ASP A 280 15.22 5.20 -8.48
C ASP A 280 14.55 6.14 -9.51
N ALA A 281 14.84 5.96 -10.81
CA ALA A 281 14.20 6.72 -11.88
C ALA A 281 12.69 6.41 -12.01
N LEU A 282 12.31 5.13 -11.87
CA LEU A 282 10.91 4.70 -11.84
C LEU A 282 10.18 5.34 -10.66
N ALA A 283 10.76 5.31 -9.46
CA ALA A 283 10.17 5.92 -8.26
C ALA A 283 10.00 7.43 -8.44
N ALA A 284 11.01 8.13 -8.97
CA ALA A 284 10.95 9.58 -9.23
C ALA A 284 9.84 9.93 -10.24
N ARG A 285 9.72 9.17 -11.33
CA ARG A 285 8.70 9.42 -12.35
C ARG A 285 7.29 9.06 -11.86
N SER A 286 7.18 8.05 -11.00
CA SER A 286 5.90 7.53 -10.56
C SER A 286 5.14 8.46 -9.62
N LYS A 287 5.82 9.44 -9.01
CA LYS A 287 5.20 10.54 -8.25
C LYS A 287 4.19 11.37 -9.05
N HIS A 288 4.33 11.39 -10.38
CA HIS A 288 3.45 12.18 -11.26
C HIS A 288 2.56 11.32 -12.14
N ILE A 289 2.94 10.07 -12.39
CA ILE A 289 2.24 9.15 -13.29
C ILE A 289 2.25 7.77 -12.66
N SER A 290 1.07 7.20 -12.43
CA SER A 290 0.97 5.83 -11.92
C SER A 290 1.34 4.83 -13.02
N TYR A 291 2.29 3.93 -12.72
CA TYR A 291 2.67 2.82 -13.61
C TYR A 291 2.31 1.48 -12.99
N ARG A 292 1.74 0.59 -13.80
CA ARG A 292 1.70 -0.85 -13.52
C ARG A 292 3.02 -1.48 -13.97
N VAL A 293 3.69 -2.14 -13.04
CA VAL A 293 5.00 -2.75 -13.21
C VAL A 293 4.87 -4.25 -13.11
N TYR A 294 5.30 -4.95 -14.15
CA TYR A 294 5.53 -6.39 -14.12
C TYR A 294 7.03 -6.61 -14.01
N MET A 295 7.47 -7.32 -12.97
CA MET A 295 8.88 -7.54 -12.67
C MET A 295 9.10 -9.02 -12.42
N GLY A 296 10.04 -9.62 -13.14
CA GLY A 296 10.26 -11.05 -13.04
C GLY A 296 11.61 -11.51 -13.57
N THR A 297 11.82 -12.82 -13.47
CA THR A 297 12.99 -13.48 -14.04
C THR A 297 12.57 -14.23 -15.30
N THR A 298 13.47 -14.30 -16.28
CA THR A 298 13.18 -15.05 -17.51
C THR A 298 13.43 -16.55 -17.37
N GLY A 299 14.07 -16.98 -16.27
CA GLY A 299 14.48 -18.38 -16.06
C GLY A 299 15.50 -18.92 -17.07
N LEU A 300 15.96 -18.09 -18.02
CA LEU A 300 16.87 -18.49 -19.08
C LEU A 300 18.27 -17.95 -18.80
N ILE A 301 19.14 -18.80 -18.27
CA ILE A 301 20.58 -18.57 -18.30
C ILE A 301 21.07 -19.06 -19.66
N ARG A 302 21.39 -18.12 -20.56
CA ARG A 302 22.10 -18.45 -21.81
C ARG A 302 23.54 -17.97 -21.66
N ILE A 303 24.47 -18.92 -21.67
CA ILE A 303 25.88 -18.62 -21.86
C ILE A 303 26.00 -18.07 -23.29
N PRO A 304 26.63 -16.89 -23.50
CA PRO A 304 26.81 -16.35 -24.84
C PRO A 304 27.53 -17.38 -25.72
N ASP A 305 26.96 -17.65 -26.89
CA ASP A 305 27.62 -18.50 -27.87
C ASP A 305 28.80 -17.72 -28.47
N THR A 306 30.02 -18.05 -28.03
CA THR A 306 31.26 -17.42 -28.49
C THR A 306 31.60 -17.78 -29.94
N SER A 307 30.83 -18.66 -30.59
CA SER A 307 31.05 -19.06 -31.98
C SER A 307 30.41 -18.11 -33.01
N SER A 308 29.50 -17.22 -32.59
CA SER A 308 28.82 -16.30 -33.50
C SER A 308 29.15 -14.84 -33.18
N ASN A 309 29.80 -14.16 -34.13
CA ASN A 309 30.10 -12.72 -34.06
C ASN A 309 28.85 -11.81 -34.14
N ASN A 310 27.64 -12.39 -34.10
CA ASN A 310 26.38 -11.67 -34.16
C ASN A 310 25.59 -11.88 -32.87
N ILE A 311 25.92 -11.10 -31.86
CA ILE A 311 25.10 -10.98 -30.65
C ILE A 311 23.88 -10.11 -31.00
N THR A 312 22.80 -10.72 -31.50
CA THR A 312 21.51 -10.04 -31.60
C THR A 312 20.89 -9.92 -30.20
N ALA A 313 20.97 -8.72 -29.63
CA ALA A 313 20.30 -8.38 -28.39
C ALA A 313 18.81 -8.10 -28.68
N GLU A 314 17.95 -9.12 -28.61
CA GLU A 314 16.52 -8.88 -28.47
C GLU A 314 16.22 -8.48 -27.02
N VAL A 315 16.24 -7.17 -26.78
CA VAL A 315 15.59 -6.55 -25.62
C VAL A 315 14.15 -6.28 -26.02
N ILE A 316 13.25 -7.20 -25.71
CA ILE A 316 11.81 -7.00 -25.94
C ILE A 316 11.27 -6.08 -24.83
N ILE A 317 11.45 -4.76 -24.98
CA ILE A 317 10.68 -3.77 -24.24
C ILE A 317 9.30 -3.68 -24.92
N CYS A 318 8.33 -4.43 -24.41
CA CYS A 318 6.94 -4.22 -24.82
C CYS A 318 6.44 -2.89 -24.24
N ARG A 319 6.48 -1.81 -25.03
CA ARG A 319 5.79 -0.55 -24.71
C ARG A 319 4.28 -0.76 -24.80
N SER A 320 3.59 -0.77 -23.66
CA SER A 320 2.17 -0.44 -23.58
C SER A 320 2.03 0.96 -23.00
N LYS A 321 1.04 1.74 -23.43
CA LYS A 321 0.80 3.13 -22.99
C LYS A 321 0.62 3.27 -21.46
N SER A 322 0.49 2.17 -20.71
CA SER A 322 0.28 2.18 -19.24
C SER A 322 0.90 1.01 -18.47
N ALA A 323 1.70 0.14 -19.11
CA ALA A 323 2.31 -1.02 -18.46
C ALA A 323 3.77 -1.22 -18.87
N VAL A 324 4.64 -1.47 -17.90
CA VAL A 324 6.07 -1.72 -18.10
C VAL A 324 6.40 -3.16 -17.70
N TRP A 325 7.01 -3.90 -18.62
CA TRP A 325 7.50 -5.26 -18.36
C TRP A 325 9.01 -5.23 -18.15
N LEU A 326 9.46 -5.77 -17.03
CA LEU A 326 10.86 -5.88 -16.65
C LEU A 326 11.21 -7.36 -16.51
N TYR A 327 12.17 -7.77 -17.34
CA TYR A 327 12.71 -9.11 -17.35
C TYR A 327 14.17 -9.04 -16.95
N CYS A 328 14.53 -9.63 -15.81
CA CYS A 328 15.93 -9.79 -15.44
C CYS A 328 16.53 -10.93 -16.27
N ARG A 329 17.47 -10.56 -17.14
CA ARG A 329 18.36 -11.47 -17.84
C ARG A 329 19.77 -11.28 -17.26
N PRO A 330 20.36 -12.28 -16.60
CA PRO A 330 21.76 -12.19 -16.20
C PRO A 330 22.62 -12.22 -17.47
N TYR A 331 23.28 -11.12 -17.79
CA TYR A 331 24.30 -11.07 -18.84
C TYR A 331 25.67 -11.30 -18.19
N MET A 332 26.40 -12.32 -18.63
CA MET A 332 27.81 -12.48 -18.35
C MET A 332 28.60 -11.85 -19.50
N PHE A 333 29.34 -10.77 -19.22
CA PHE A 333 30.41 -10.31 -20.09
C PHE A 333 31.74 -10.79 -19.50
N GLY A 334 32.53 -11.50 -20.30
CA GLY A 334 33.96 -11.70 -20.08
C GLY A 334 34.72 -10.96 -21.17
N ARG A 335 35.57 -10.01 -20.81
CA ARG A 335 36.62 -9.49 -21.70
C ARG A 335 37.81 -10.43 -21.57
N THR A 336 38.28 -10.99 -22.68
CA THR A 336 39.65 -11.50 -22.82
C THR A 336 40.63 -10.36 -23.03
#